data_AF-A0AAJ5P8Q1-F1
#
_entry.id   AF-A0AAJ5P8Q1-F1
#
_cell.length_a   1.000
_cell.length_b   1.000
_cell.length_c   1.000
_cell.angle_alpha   90.00
_cell.angle_beta   90.00
_cell.angle_gamma   90.00
#
_symmetry.space_group_name_H-M   'P 1'
#
loop_
_entity.id
_entity.type
_entity.pdbx_description
1 polymer ?
#
loop_
_entity_poly.entity_id
_entity_poly.type
_entity_poly.pdbx_seq_one_letter_code
_entity_poly.pdbx_strand_id
1 'polypeptide(L)'
;MSKLLDKILSRENMLEAYNQVKSNKGSAGIDGMTIEEMDNYLRQNWRLTKELIKQRKYKPQPVLKVEIPKPDGGIRQLGIPTVMDRMIQQAIVQVMSPICEPHFSDTSYGFRPNRSCEKAIMKLLEYLNDGYEWIVDIDLEKFFDTVPQDRLMSLVHNAEVEVLESETNLEILLKGWKLVARNPRLRLLYQQIYWKFFQIRFGFLPLYLFL
;
A
#
# COMPACT_ATOMS: atom_id res chain seq x y z
N MET A 1 -6.33 22.24 -4.03
CA MET A 1 -5.74 21.13 -3.27
C MET A 1 -6.68 19.94 -3.44
N SER A 2 -6.21 18.72 -3.71
CA SER A 2 -7.15 17.60 -3.98
C SER A 2 -7.88 17.22 -2.69
N LYS A 3 -9.21 17.13 -2.74
CA LYS A 3 -10.06 16.71 -1.59
C LYS A 3 -9.56 15.40 -0.96
N LEU A 4 -9.00 14.50 -1.77
CA LEU A 4 -8.43 13.23 -1.34
C LEU A 4 -7.21 13.40 -0.41
N LEU A 5 -6.27 14.30 -0.75
CA LEU A 5 -5.08 14.53 0.06
C LEU A 5 -5.44 15.11 1.43
N ASP A 6 -6.47 15.95 1.49
CA ASP A 6 -6.97 16.49 2.76
C ASP A 6 -7.64 15.41 3.62
N LYS A 7 -8.37 14.44 3.01
CA LYS A 7 -8.88 13.25 3.71
C LYS A 7 -7.74 12.39 4.27
N ILE A 8 -6.72 12.10 3.45
CA ILE A 8 -5.54 11.34 3.84
C ILE A 8 -4.84 11.99 5.05
N LEU A 9 -4.62 13.31 4.98
CA LEU A 9 -3.90 14.06 6.01
C LEU A 9 -4.81 14.60 7.13
N SER A 10 -6.08 14.14 7.19
CA SER A 10 -7.00 14.46 8.29
C SER A 10 -6.44 13.92 9.60
N ARG A 11 -6.76 14.60 10.71
CA ARG A 11 -6.20 14.25 12.01
C ARG A 11 -6.67 12.85 12.43
N GLU A 12 -7.93 12.56 12.16
CA GLU A 12 -8.61 11.31 12.46
C GLU A 12 -7.94 10.14 11.71
N ASN A 13 -7.80 10.26 10.38
CA ASN A 13 -7.18 9.22 9.55
C ASN A 13 -5.71 8.99 9.92
N MET A 14 -4.92 10.06 10.14
CA MET A 14 -3.52 9.91 10.53
C MET A 14 -3.34 9.28 11.91
N LEU A 15 -4.25 9.54 12.85
CA LEU A 15 -4.22 8.91 14.17
C LEU A 15 -4.56 7.41 14.07
N GLU A 16 -5.56 7.06 13.27
CA GLU A 16 -5.92 5.67 12.99
C GLU A 16 -4.75 4.94 12.32
N ALA A 17 -4.13 5.57 11.31
CA ALA A 17 -2.94 5.07 10.64
C ALA A 17 -1.79 4.79 11.62
N TYR A 18 -1.54 5.71 12.54
CA TYR A 18 -0.50 5.55 13.56
C TYR A 18 -0.82 4.39 14.50
N ASN A 19 -2.06 4.30 15.00
CA ASN A 19 -2.50 3.21 15.87
C ASN A 19 -2.36 1.84 15.19
N GLN A 20 -2.71 1.74 13.90
CA GLN A 20 -2.54 0.51 13.12
C GLN A 20 -1.06 0.16 12.94
N VAL A 21 -0.19 1.14 12.68
CA VAL A 21 1.27 0.90 12.60
C VAL A 21 1.82 0.44 13.96
N LYS A 22 1.33 1.02 15.05
CA LYS A 22 1.68 0.62 16.42
C LYS A 22 1.24 -0.80 16.74
N SER A 23 0.02 -1.19 16.38
CA SER A 23 -0.50 -2.54 16.60
C SER A 23 0.21 -3.61 15.77
N ASN A 24 0.60 -3.27 14.54
CA ASN A 24 1.33 -4.17 13.65
C ASN A 24 2.74 -4.50 14.16
N LYS A 25 3.25 -3.71 15.12
CA LYS A 25 4.64 -3.78 15.61
C LYS A 25 5.62 -3.65 14.42
N GLY A 26 6.88 -3.94 14.66
CA GLY A 26 7.91 -3.99 13.61
C GLY A 26 9.09 -3.07 13.87
N SER A 27 10.21 -3.44 13.27
CA SER A 27 11.49 -2.79 13.50
C SER A 27 11.54 -1.36 12.98
N ALA A 28 12.52 -0.62 13.49
CA ALA A 28 12.87 0.69 12.95
C ALA A 28 13.28 0.59 11.47
N GLY A 29 13.11 1.69 10.75
CA GLY A 29 13.62 1.82 9.39
C GLY A 29 15.10 2.18 9.39
N ILE A 30 15.57 2.72 8.26
CA ILE A 30 16.98 3.15 8.11
C ILE A 30 17.37 4.30 9.05
N ASP A 31 16.39 5.04 9.55
CA ASP A 31 16.56 6.16 10.49
C ASP A 31 16.71 5.71 11.95
N GLY A 32 16.54 4.41 12.24
CA GLY A 32 16.63 3.86 13.59
C GLY A 32 15.48 4.26 14.52
N MET A 33 14.51 5.06 14.06
CA MET A 33 13.41 5.55 14.88
C MET A 33 12.44 4.42 15.22
N THR A 34 12.23 4.21 16.51
CA THR A 34 11.29 3.22 17.03
C THR A 34 9.86 3.77 17.08
N ILE A 35 8.88 2.87 17.27
CA ILE A 35 7.47 3.27 17.44
C ILE A 35 7.29 4.10 18.73
N GLU A 36 8.08 3.83 19.77
CA GLU A 36 7.99 4.53 21.06
C GLU A 36 8.47 5.98 20.96
N GLU A 37 9.55 6.22 20.21
CA GLU A 37 10.10 7.56 19.97
C GLU A 37 9.22 8.40 19.02
N MET A 38 8.44 7.73 18.18
CA MET A 38 7.60 8.36 17.16
C MET A 38 6.58 9.34 17.74
N ASP A 39 5.99 9.03 18.91
CA ASP A 39 4.99 9.88 19.55
C ASP A 39 5.55 11.29 19.85
N ASN A 40 6.78 11.35 20.36
CA ASN A 40 7.46 12.61 20.65
C ASN A 40 7.87 13.33 19.36
N TYR A 41 8.37 12.57 18.37
CA TYR A 41 8.74 13.12 17.08
C TYR A 41 7.55 13.77 16.37
N LEU A 42 6.38 13.13 16.36
CA LEU A 42 5.16 13.66 15.75
C LEU A 42 4.70 14.96 16.41
N ARG A 43 4.75 15.05 17.75
CA ARG A 43 4.35 16.27 18.47
C ARG A 43 5.16 17.49 18.03
N GLN A 44 6.44 17.31 17.71
CA GLN A 44 7.34 18.40 17.33
C GLN A 44 7.32 18.66 15.82
N ASN A 45 7.27 17.61 15.00
CA ASN A 45 7.57 17.70 13.57
C ASN A 45 6.36 17.54 12.65
N TRP A 46 5.21 17.04 13.15
CA TRP A 46 4.06 16.71 12.29
C TRP A 46 3.55 17.89 11.46
N ARG A 47 3.47 19.10 12.06
CA ARG A 47 3.02 20.29 11.34
C ARG A 47 3.89 20.59 10.12
N LEU A 48 5.21 20.53 10.30
CA LEU A 48 6.17 20.73 9.23
C LEU A 48 6.06 19.63 8.17
N THR A 49 6.00 18.37 8.59
CA THR A 49 5.90 17.26 7.64
C THR A 49 4.61 17.30 6.83
N LYS A 50 3.47 17.60 7.47
CA LYS A 50 2.19 17.78 6.78
C LYS A 50 2.27 18.87 5.72
N GLU A 51 2.93 19.99 6.03
CA GLU A 51 3.14 21.07 5.07
C GLU A 51 4.05 20.64 3.91
N LEU A 52 5.15 19.93 4.20
CA LEU A 52 6.01 19.35 3.17
C LEU A 52 5.26 18.39 2.24
N ILE A 53 4.34 17.59 2.76
CA ILE A 53 3.50 16.70 1.95
C ILE A 53 2.56 17.53 1.07
N LYS A 54 1.87 18.53 1.64
CA LYS A 54 0.98 19.42 0.89
C LYS A 54 1.70 20.18 -0.24
N GLN A 55 2.92 20.63 0.04
CA GLN A 55 3.80 21.30 -0.93
C GLN A 55 4.52 20.33 -1.86
N ARG A 56 4.30 19.01 -1.75
CA ARG A 56 4.95 17.99 -2.59
C ARG A 56 6.48 17.97 -2.46
N LYS A 57 6.98 18.41 -1.32
CA LYS A 57 8.41 18.43 -0.96
C LYS A 57 8.82 17.29 -0.04
N TYR A 58 7.85 16.57 0.54
CA TYR A 58 8.13 15.36 1.30
C TYR A 58 8.81 14.30 0.41
N LYS A 59 9.93 13.76 0.90
CA LYS A 59 10.69 12.70 0.24
C LYS A 59 10.72 11.51 1.20
N PRO A 60 10.04 10.39 0.88
CA PRO A 60 10.15 9.19 1.71
C PRO A 60 11.60 8.72 1.77
N GLN A 61 11.93 8.09 2.89
CA GLN A 61 13.27 7.54 3.12
C GLN A 61 13.44 6.23 2.34
N PRO A 62 14.68 5.85 1.99
CA PRO A 62 14.95 4.54 1.45
C PRO A 62 14.59 3.46 2.49
N VAL A 63 14.12 2.32 2.01
CA VAL A 63 13.81 1.18 2.87
C VAL A 63 15.09 0.53 3.39
N LEU A 64 15.08 0.12 4.66
CA LEU A 64 16.15 -0.70 5.24
C LEU A 64 16.05 -2.11 4.66
N LYS A 65 17.12 -2.59 4.01
CA LYS A 65 17.18 -3.96 3.48
C LYS A 65 17.59 -4.93 4.59
N VAL A 66 16.76 -5.93 4.83
CA VAL A 66 17.01 -6.99 5.81
C VAL A 66 16.89 -8.34 5.12
N GLU A 67 17.86 -9.20 5.37
CA GLU A 67 17.87 -10.58 4.86
C GLU A 67 17.30 -11.52 5.91
N ILE A 68 16.26 -12.26 5.54
CA ILE A 68 15.64 -13.26 6.41
C ILE A 68 15.75 -14.63 5.73
N PRO A 69 16.25 -15.67 6.43
CA PRO A 69 16.31 -17.01 5.86
C PRO A 69 14.90 -17.52 5.55
N LYS A 70 14.74 -18.15 4.38
CA LYS A 70 13.52 -18.86 4.05
C LYS A 70 13.49 -20.24 4.74
N PRO A 71 12.30 -20.74 5.10
CA PRO A 71 12.12 -22.07 5.68
C PRO A 71 12.62 -23.24 4.80
N ASP A 72 12.52 -23.08 3.48
CA ASP A 72 12.87 -24.06 2.43
C ASP A 72 14.30 -23.90 1.88
N GLY A 73 15.08 -22.96 2.42
CA GLY A 73 16.39 -22.59 1.91
C GLY A 73 16.37 -21.35 1.01
N GLY A 74 17.43 -20.55 1.08
CA GLY A 74 17.52 -19.26 0.40
C GLY A 74 17.19 -18.07 1.31
N ILE A 75 17.25 -16.86 0.74
CA ILE A 75 17.12 -15.59 1.47
C ILE A 75 15.91 -14.83 0.93
N ARG A 76 15.07 -14.31 1.84
CA ARG A 76 14.07 -13.28 1.56
C ARG A 76 14.65 -11.93 1.89
N GLN A 77 14.78 -11.06 0.89
CA GLN A 77 15.06 -9.65 1.12
C GLN A 77 13.77 -8.91 1.49
N LEU A 78 13.74 -8.31 2.67
CA LEU A 78 12.69 -7.41 3.10
C LEU A 78 13.15 -5.96 3.01
N GLY A 79 12.25 -5.08 2.58
CA GLY A 79 12.41 -3.64 2.71
C GLY A 79 11.56 -3.13 3.88
N ILE A 80 12.20 -2.58 4.91
CA ILE A 80 11.52 -2.01 6.08
C ILE A 80 11.51 -0.47 5.92
N PRO A 81 10.36 0.17 5.64
CA PRO A 81 10.27 1.63 5.62
C PRO A 81 10.38 2.20 7.04
N THR A 82 10.65 3.51 7.15
CA THR A 82 10.62 4.22 8.44
C THR A 82 9.24 4.20 9.07
N VAL A 83 9.13 4.41 10.38
CA VAL A 83 7.82 4.47 11.07
C VAL A 83 6.95 5.56 10.46
N MET A 84 7.54 6.72 10.14
CA MET A 84 6.86 7.83 9.48
C MET A 84 6.30 7.44 8.12
N ASP A 85 7.13 6.81 7.28
CA ASP A 85 6.69 6.38 5.95
C ASP A 85 5.59 5.31 6.06
N ARG A 86 5.70 4.35 6.99
CA ARG A 86 4.66 3.34 7.23
C ARG A 86 3.33 3.98 7.66
N MET A 87 3.39 5.03 8.48
CA MET A 87 2.20 5.77 8.93
C MET A 87 1.55 6.51 7.76
N ILE A 88 2.32 7.23 6.95
CA ILE A 88 1.82 7.92 5.76
C ILE A 88 1.22 6.92 4.76
N GLN A 89 1.92 5.82 4.48
CA GLN A 89 1.43 4.77 3.60
C GLN A 89 0.11 4.17 4.12
N GLN A 90 0.01 3.91 5.43
CA GLN A 90 -1.22 3.40 6.04
C GLN A 90 -2.40 4.36 5.86
N ALA A 91 -2.16 5.65 6.10
CA ALA A 91 -3.17 6.68 5.95
C ALA A 91 -3.70 6.75 4.52
N ILE A 92 -2.86 6.49 3.52
CA ILE A 92 -3.31 6.45 2.14
C ILE A 92 -4.07 5.16 1.83
N VAL A 93 -3.61 4.00 2.34
CA VAL A 93 -4.36 2.74 2.21
C VAL A 93 -5.77 2.88 2.78
N GLN A 94 -5.94 3.46 3.97
CA GLN A 94 -7.25 3.66 4.60
C GLN A 94 -8.24 4.44 3.73
N VAL A 95 -7.76 5.44 2.98
CA VAL A 95 -8.61 6.25 2.09
C VAL A 95 -8.80 5.58 0.72
N MET A 96 -7.76 4.94 0.19
CA MET A 96 -7.81 4.30 -1.13
C MET A 96 -8.53 2.95 -1.11
N SER A 97 -8.53 2.23 0.01
CA SER A 97 -9.11 0.88 0.07
C SER A 97 -10.60 0.88 -0.23
N PRO A 98 -11.43 1.70 0.43
CA PRO A 98 -12.85 1.76 0.14
C PRO A 98 -13.17 2.20 -1.29
N ILE A 99 -12.27 2.98 -1.91
CA ILE A 99 -12.40 3.45 -3.29
C ILE A 99 -12.15 2.30 -4.27
N CYS A 100 -11.08 1.52 -4.06
CA CYS A 100 -10.70 0.46 -4.98
C CYS A 100 -11.52 -0.83 -4.79
N GLU A 101 -12.02 -1.11 -3.58
CA GLU A 101 -12.69 -2.38 -3.24
C GLU A 101 -13.84 -2.77 -4.18
N PRO A 102 -14.76 -1.86 -4.58
CA PRO A 102 -15.85 -2.17 -5.50
C PRO A 102 -15.40 -2.60 -6.90
N HIS A 103 -14.19 -2.21 -7.32
CA HIS A 103 -13.66 -2.51 -8.66
C HIS A 103 -12.88 -3.84 -8.70
N PHE A 104 -12.59 -4.46 -7.55
CA PHE A 104 -11.90 -5.74 -7.52
C PHE A 104 -12.84 -6.91 -7.80
N SER A 105 -12.38 -7.85 -8.63
CA SER A 105 -13.08 -9.12 -8.87
C SER A 105 -13.42 -9.84 -7.56
N ASP A 106 -14.58 -10.49 -7.49
CA ASP A 106 -14.98 -11.34 -6.37
C ASP A 106 -14.06 -12.54 -6.16
N THR A 107 -13.38 -13.00 -7.22
CA THR A 107 -12.38 -14.07 -7.18
C THR A 107 -10.98 -13.57 -6.81
N SER A 108 -10.84 -12.30 -6.43
CA SER A 108 -9.60 -11.76 -5.88
C SER A 108 -9.65 -11.82 -4.35
N TYR A 109 -8.84 -12.70 -3.75
CA TYR A 109 -8.85 -12.98 -2.31
C TYR A 109 -7.65 -12.43 -1.55
N GLY A 110 -6.58 -12.07 -2.27
CA GLY A 110 -5.35 -11.55 -1.67
C GLY A 110 -5.63 -10.26 -0.93
N PHE A 111 -5.69 -10.34 0.39
CA PHE A 111 -5.58 -9.23 1.32
C PHE A 111 -6.47 -8.03 1.05
N ARG A 112 -7.69 -8.41 0.78
CA ARG A 112 -8.78 -7.49 0.85
C ARG A 112 -9.42 -7.64 2.22
N PRO A 113 -10.02 -6.58 2.77
CA PRO A 113 -10.82 -6.72 3.97
C PRO A 113 -11.84 -7.85 3.77
N ASN A 114 -11.97 -8.72 4.77
CA ASN A 114 -12.91 -9.85 4.76
C ASN A 114 -12.67 -10.93 3.69
N ARG A 115 -11.49 -10.98 3.05
CA ARG A 115 -11.05 -12.07 2.15
C ARG A 115 -9.84 -12.81 2.77
N SER A 116 -9.69 -14.09 2.44
CA SER A 116 -8.62 -14.95 2.99
C SER A 116 -8.20 -16.03 1.99
N CYS A 117 -7.03 -16.64 2.24
CA CYS A 117 -6.55 -17.80 1.48
C CYS A 117 -7.55 -18.97 1.58
N GLU A 118 -8.11 -19.21 2.77
CA GLU A 118 -9.14 -20.22 2.98
C GLU A 118 -10.35 -20.03 2.06
N LYS A 119 -10.85 -18.80 1.90
CA LYS A 119 -11.95 -18.51 0.97
C LYS A 119 -11.57 -18.76 -0.50
N ALA A 120 -10.31 -18.55 -0.87
CA ALA A 120 -9.82 -18.88 -2.21
C ALA A 120 -9.82 -20.39 -2.45
N ILE A 121 -9.36 -21.17 -1.45
CA ILE A 121 -9.36 -22.63 -1.49
C ILE A 121 -10.79 -23.16 -1.57
N MET A 122 -11.72 -22.63 -0.77
CA MET A 122 -13.15 -23.01 -0.85
C MET A 122 -13.70 -22.80 -2.26
N LYS A 123 -13.40 -21.66 -2.90
CA LYS A 123 -13.84 -21.39 -4.26
C LYS A 123 -13.21 -22.34 -5.29
N LEU A 124 -11.94 -22.69 -5.12
CA LEU A 124 -11.27 -23.69 -5.95
C LEU A 124 -11.94 -25.06 -5.82
N LEU A 125 -12.27 -25.49 -4.60
CA LEU A 125 -12.96 -26.75 -4.34
C LEU A 125 -14.37 -26.79 -4.97
N GLU A 126 -15.10 -25.67 -4.98
CA GLU A 126 -16.36 -25.56 -5.71
C GLU A 126 -16.17 -25.86 -7.20
N TYR A 127 -15.17 -25.26 -7.86
CA TYR A 127 -14.89 -25.54 -9.27
C TYR A 127 -14.48 -27.00 -9.50
N LEU A 128 -13.65 -27.59 -8.64
CA LEU A 128 -13.31 -29.01 -8.75
C LEU A 128 -14.55 -29.91 -8.66
N ASN A 129 -15.48 -29.60 -7.74
CA ASN A 129 -16.73 -30.34 -7.56
C ASN A 129 -17.71 -30.15 -8.72
N ASP A 130 -17.66 -29.03 -9.43
CA ASP A 130 -18.45 -28.75 -10.63
C ASP A 130 -17.89 -29.45 -11.89
N GLY A 131 -16.79 -30.21 -11.77
CA GLY A 131 -16.19 -30.99 -12.85
C GLY A 131 -15.05 -30.29 -13.60
N TYR A 132 -14.56 -29.15 -13.09
CA TYR A 132 -13.37 -28.49 -13.65
C TYR A 132 -12.09 -29.14 -13.11
N GLU A 133 -11.64 -30.22 -13.74
CA GLU A 133 -10.53 -31.05 -13.23
C GLU A 133 -9.12 -30.56 -13.60
N TRP A 134 -9.03 -29.57 -14.49
CA TRP A 134 -7.74 -29.04 -14.97
C TRP A 134 -7.43 -27.67 -14.38
N ILE A 135 -6.26 -27.56 -13.74
CA ILE A 135 -5.77 -26.31 -13.15
C ILE A 135 -4.70 -25.72 -14.06
N VAL A 136 -4.89 -24.46 -14.45
CA VAL A 136 -3.87 -23.66 -15.13
C VAL A 136 -3.21 -22.78 -14.07
N ASP A 137 -2.00 -23.16 -13.67
CA ASP A 137 -1.20 -22.40 -12.70
C ASP A 137 -0.31 -21.39 -13.43
N ILE A 138 -0.50 -20.11 -13.12
CA ILE A 138 0.26 -18.99 -13.69
C ILE A 138 0.81 -18.17 -12.54
N ASP A 139 2.12 -18.22 -12.36
CA ASP A 139 2.83 -17.36 -11.42
C ASP A 139 3.58 -16.23 -12.14
N LEU A 140 3.61 -15.06 -11.52
CA LEU A 140 4.33 -13.90 -12.01
C LEU A 140 5.58 -13.69 -11.18
N GLU A 141 6.73 -14.09 -11.72
CA GLU A 141 8.01 -13.87 -11.07
C GLU A 141 8.26 -12.39 -10.81
N LYS A 142 8.67 -12.08 -9.57
CA LYS A 142 9.17 -10.76 -9.16
C LYS A 142 8.27 -9.60 -9.61
N PHE A 143 6.95 -9.78 -9.49
CA PHE A 143 5.95 -8.78 -9.90
C PHE A 143 6.34 -7.33 -9.52
N PHE A 144 6.85 -7.14 -8.30
CA PHE A 144 7.25 -5.81 -7.80
C PHE A 144 8.48 -5.20 -8.46
N ASP A 145 9.42 -6.03 -8.90
CA ASP A 145 10.63 -5.57 -9.57
C ASP A 145 10.36 -5.25 -11.04
N THR A 146 9.33 -5.88 -11.63
CA THR A 146 9.05 -5.83 -13.07
C THR A 146 7.83 -5.01 -13.45
N VAL A 147 6.97 -4.62 -12.50
CA VAL A 147 5.75 -3.86 -12.79
C VAL A 147 6.07 -2.50 -13.44
N PRO A 148 5.54 -2.22 -14.66
CA PRO A 148 5.76 -0.94 -15.31
C PRO A 148 5.08 0.18 -14.53
N GLN A 149 5.91 1.05 -13.94
CA GLN A 149 5.46 2.07 -13.00
C GLN A 149 4.53 3.09 -13.65
N ASP A 150 4.79 3.46 -14.90
CA ASP A 150 3.96 4.38 -15.68
C ASP A 150 2.55 3.83 -15.90
N ARG A 151 2.45 2.52 -16.19
CA ARG A 151 1.18 1.84 -16.40
C ARG A 151 0.42 1.70 -15.09
N LEU A 152 1.09 1.30 -14.01
CA LEU A 152 0.50 1.22 -12.68
C LEU A 152 -0.11 2.57 -12.27
N MET A 153 0.65 3.66 -12.39
CA MET A 153 0.19 5.00 -12.03
C MET A 153 -1.00 5.46 -12.88
N SER A 154 -1.07 5.06 -14.14
CA SER A 154 -2.20 5.37 -15.02
C SER A 154 -3.49 4.66 -14.57
N LEU A 155 -3.39 3.39 -14.15
CA LEU A 155 -4.53 2.64 -13.62
C LEU A 155 -5.04 3.25 -12.30
N VAL A 156 -4.13 3.65 -11.41
CA VAL A 156 -4.49 4.32 -10.15
C VAL A 156 -5.19 5.64 -10.41
N HIS A 157 -4.71 6.40 -11.40
CA HIS A 157 -5.35 7.65 -11.79
C HIS A 157 -6.78 7.44 -12.28
N ASN A 158 -7.01 6.44 -13.13
CA ASN A 158 -8.35 6.15 -13.65
C ASN A 158 -9.32 5.76 -12.52
N ALA A 159 -8.87 4.95 -11.57
CA ALA A 159 -9.65 4.61 -10.38
C ALA A 159 -9.98 5.85 -9.52
N GLU A 160 -9.08 6.84 -9.44
CA GLU A 160 -9.36 8.11 -8.75
C GLU A 160 -10.36 9.00 -9.52
N VAL A 161 -10.30 9.01 -10.86
CA VAL A 161 -11.18 9.82 -11.72
C VAL A 161 -12.63 9.31 -11.67
N GLU A 162 -12.86 8.00 -11.72
CA GLU A 162 -14.21 7.41 -11.62
C GLU A 162 -14.92 7.77 -10.31
N VAL A 163 -14.17 8.00 -9.22
CA VAL A 163 -14.72 8.42 -7.91
C VAL A 163 -15.03 9.92 -7.86
N LEU A 164 -14.25 10.74 -8.58
CA LEU A 164 -14.38 12.21 -8.58
C LEU A 164 -15.37 12.73 -9.63
N GLU A 165 -15.80 11.91 -10.59
CA GLU A 165 -16.86 12.27 -11.56
C GLU A 165 -18.25 12.44 -10.93
N SER A 166 -18.41 12.13 -9.64
CA SER A 166 -19.59 12.53 -8.85
C SER A 166 -19.61 14.01 -8.44
N GLU A 167 -18.51 14.75 -8.56
CA GLU A 167 -18.45 16.19 -8.26
C GLU A 167 -17.50 16.96 -9.22
N THR A 168 -18.10 17.68 -10.17
CA THR A 168 -17.49 18.61 -11.15
C THR A 168 -16.13 19.24 -10.81
N ASN A 169 -15.09 19.01 -11.65
CA ASN A 169 -14.36 20.03 -12.43
C ASN A 169 -13.07 19.48 -13.08
N LEU A 170 -13.10 19.29 -14.41
CA LEU A 170 -12.02 18.74 -15.25
C LEU A 170 -10.75 19.63 -15.30
N GLU A 171 -10.84 20.94 -15.02
CA GLU A 171 -9.68 21.85 -15.04
C GLU A 171 -8.75 21.75 -13.81
N ILE A 172 -9.25 21.26 -12.67
CA ILE A 172 -8.47 21.12 -11.43
C ILE A 172 -7.57 19.88 -11.51
N LEU A 173 -8.03 18.84 -12.21
CA LEU A 173 -7.33 17.55 -12.39
C LEU A 173 -6.15 17.68 -13.36
N LEU A 174 -6.32 18.37 -14.49
CA LEU A 174 -5.25 18.61 -15.47
C LEU A 174 -4.07 19.42 -14.88
N LYS A 175 -4.34 20.36 -13.95
CA LYS A 175 -3.31 21.16 -13.27
C LYS A 175 -2.64 20.41 -12.11
N GLY A 176 -3.34 19.51 -11.43
CA GLY A 176 -2.78 18.64 -10.38
C GLY A 176 -1.88 17.53 -10.92
N TRP A 177 -2.24 16.97 -12.08
CA TRP A 177 -1.67 15.80 -12.74
C TRP A 177 -0.32 16.04 -13.43
N LYS A 178 -0.16 17.14 -14.18
CA LYS A 178 1.14 17.54 -14.80
C LYS A 178 2.29 17.71 -13.79
N LEU A 179 1.95 17.71 -12.51
CA LEU A 179 2.75 18.18 -11.39
C LEU A 179 3.09 17.01 -10.42
N VAL A 180 2.46 15.83 -10.56
CA VAL A 180 2.85 14.56 -9.90
C VAL A 180 3.73 13.71 -10.83
N ALA A 181 3.43 13.70 -12.14
CA ALA A 181 4.20 12.96 -13.15
C ALA A 181 5.67 13.42 -13.33
N ARG A 182 6.02 14.61 -12.84
CA ARG A 182 7.38 15.19 -12.97
C ARG A 182 8.32 14.91 -11.79
N ASN A 183 7.88 14.22 -10.72
CA ASN A 183 8.68 14.05 -9.51
C ASN A 183 8.88 12.55 -9.18
N PRO A 184 10.03 11.95 -9.54
CA PRO A 184 10.32 10.52 -9.37
C PRO A 184 10.18 10.00 -7.92
N ARG A 185 10.26 10.89 -6.91
CA ARG A 185 10.24 10.52 -5.49
C ARG A 185 8.85 10.54 -4.84
N LEU A 186 7.90 11.28 -5.40
CA LEU A 186 6.48 11.13 -5.04
C LEU A 186 5.86 9.90 -5.70
N ARG A 187 6.45 9.46 -6.83
CA ARG A 187 6.23 8.16 -7.45
C ARG A 187 6.60 7.00 -6.51
N LEU A 188 7.70 7.14 -5.76
CA LEU A 188 8.12 6.20 -4.72
C LEU A 188 7.17 6.18 -3.52
N LEU A 189 6.62 7.33 -3.10
CA LEU A 189 5.61 7.37 -2.04
C LEU A 189 4.31 6.70 -2.49
N TYR A 190 3.86 6.94 -3.73
CA TYR A 190 2.68 6.29 -4.30
C TYR A 190 2.88 4.79 -4.58
N GLN A 191 4.09 4.40 -5.02
CA GLN A 191 4.50 3.00 -5.05
C GLN A 191 4.48 2.39 -3.66
N GLN A 192 5.00 3.08 -2.64
CA GLN A 192 5.02 2.62 -1.25
C GLN A 192 3.62 2.42 -0.64
N ILE A 193 2.67 3.28 -1.01
CA ILE A 193 1.24 3.15 -0.66
C ILE A 193 0.64 1.92 -1.32
N TYR A 194 0.84 1.77 -2.63
CA TYR A 194 0.43 0.57 -3.35
C TYR A 194 1.16 -0.67 -2.83
N TRP A 195 2.40 -0.53 -2.36
CA TRP A 195 3.25 -1.54 -1.73
C TRP A 195 2.73 -1.96 -0.36
N LYS A 196 2.08 -1.08 0.40
CA LYS A 196 1.41 -1.48 1.64
C LYS A 196 0.04 -2.09 1.33
N PHE A 197 -0.65 -1.58 0.32
CA PHE A 197 -1.82 -2.20 -0.32
C PHE A 197 -1.49 -3.54 -1.02
N PHE A 198 -0.21 -3.85 -1.27
CA PHE A 198 0.25 -5.11 -1.88
C PHE A 198 1.09 -6.01 -0.96
N GLN A 199 1.73 -5.48 0.09
CA GLN A 199 2.21 -6.24 1.26
C GLN A 199 1.02 -6.77 2.03
N ILE A 200 -0.06 -5.98 2.03
CA ILE A 200 -1.43 -6.42 2.20
C ILE A 200 -1.94 -6.94 0.83
N ARG A 201 -1.25 -7.80 0.05
CA ARG A 201 -1.74 -8.54 -1.17
C ARG A 201 -0.96 -9.83 -1.50
N PHE A 202 0.29 -10.00 -1.01
CA PHE A 202 1.06 -11.28 -1.10
C PHE A 202 1.77 -11.73 0.20
N GLY A 203 1.19 -12.64 1.00
CA GLY A 203 1.45 -12.79 2.45
C GLY A 203 2.91 -12.94 2.78
N PHE A 204 3.48 -12.09 3.63
CA PHE A 204 4.59 -12.52 4.46
C PHE A 204 4.42 -12.09 5.91
N LEU A 205 3.77 -12.94 6.68
CA LEU A 205 4.45 -13.54 7.83
C LEU A 205 4.51 -15.07 7.62
N PRO A 206 5.63 -15.72 7.97
CA PRO A 206 5.79 -17.15 7.85
C PRO A 206 4.92 -17.84 8.90
N LEU A 207 4.04 -18.72 8.47
CA LEU A 207 3.68 -19.88 9.27
C LEU A 207 3.62 -21.06 8.32
N TYR A 208 4.64 -21.91 8.46
CA TYR A 208 4.52 -23.34 8.27
C TYR A 208 3.15 -23.81 8.76
N LEU A 209 2.39 -24.42 7.86
CA LEU A 209 1.51 -25.55 8.13
C LEU A 209 0.94 -25.99 6.78
N PHE A 210 1.71 -26.79 6.05
CA PHE A 210 1.39 -28.17 5.69
C PHE A 210 2.45 -28.67 4.68
N LEU A 211 3.31 -29.56 5.20
CA LEU A 211 4.35 -30.38 4.55
C LEU A 211 5.55 -29.65 3.93
#